data_AF-G9GCQ8-F1
#
_entry.id   AF-G9GCQ8-F1
#
_cell.length_a   1.000
_cell.length_b   1.000
_cell.length_c   1.000
_cell.angle_alpha   90.00
_cell.angle_beta   90.00
_cell.angle_gamma   90.00
#
_symmetry.space_group_name_H-M   'P 1'
#
loop_
_entity.id
_entity.type
_entity.pdbx_description
1 polymer ?
#
loop_
_entity_poly.entity_id
_entity_poly.type
_entity_poly.pdbx_seq_one_letter_code
_entity_poly.pdbx_strand_id
1 'polypeptide(L)'
;MTRRPKVAILFGGCSEEHHVSVKSAMEVAASIDTQKYAPIYIGITRSGVWKMCERPHPAWDDGTGRRAVISPDRETHGLLLGEPGESRAVSIDAVFPVLHG
;
A
#
# COMPACT_ATOMS: atom_id res chain seq x y z
N MET A 1 10.26 24.84 1.30
CA MET A 1 10.24 23.52 0.62
C MET A 1 8.83 22.96 0.71
N THR A 2 8.18 22.68 -0.40
CA THR A 2 6.84 22.07 -0.42
C THR A 2 6.93 20.60 0.01
N ARG A 3 6.06 20.17 0.92
CA ARG A 3 5.98 18.78 1.39
C ARG A 3 5.53 17.88 0.22
N ARG A 4 6.22 16.75 0.01
CA ARG A 4 5.80 15.71 -0.96
C ARG A 4 4.53 15.02 -0.45
N PRO A 5 3.44 14.90 -1.26
CA PRO A 5 2.24 14.17 -0.86
C PRO A 5 2.55 12.70 -0.62
N LYS A 6 2.03 12.15 0.49
CA LYS A 6 2.08 10.72 0.80
C LYS A 6 0.96 10.01 0.05
N VAL A 7 1.34 9.15 -0.89
CA VAL A 7 0.38 8.42 -1.74
C VAL A 7 0.43 6.95 -1.38
N ALA A 8 -0.67 6.41 -0.86
CA ALA A 8 -0.79 4.97 -0.65
C ALA A 8 -1.07 4.28 -1.99
N ILE A 9 -0.14 3.45 -2.45
CA ILE A 9 -0.32 2.60 -3.63
C ILE A 9 -0.90 1.27 -3.14
N LEU A 10 -2.17 1.02 -3.45
CA LEU A 10 -2.88 -0.19 -3.05
C LEU A 10 -2.86 -1.21 -4.18
N PHE A 11 -2.40 -2.43 -3.93
CA PHE A 11 -2.22 -3.46 -4.98
C PHE A 11 -2.44 -4.89 -4.46
N GLY A 12 -2.31 -5.88 -5.35
CA GLY A 12 -2.64 -7.28 -5.09
C GLY A 12 -4.14 -7.53 -5.16
N GLY A 13 -4.70 -8.11 -4.09
CA GLY A 13 -6.13 -8.39 -3.92
C GLY A 13 -6.46 -9.87 -3.88
N CYS A 14 -7.66 -10.19 -3.37
CA CYS A 14 -8.29 -11.51 -3.48
C CYS A 14 -8.94 -11.67 -4.86
N SER A 15 -8.12 -11.69 -5.90
CA SER A 15 -8.56 -11.70 -7.31
C SER A 15 -7.72 -12.68 -8.13
N GLU A 16 -8.28 -13.24 -9.19
CA GLU A 16 -7.54 -14.01 -10.19
C GLU A 16 -6.42 -13.15 -10.82
N GLU A 17 -6.70 -11.85 -10.99
CA GLU A 17 -5.78 -10.85 -11.53
C GLU A 17 -4.81 -10.29 -10.48
N HIS A 18 -4.70 -10.89 -9.29
CA HIS A 18 -3.74 -10.49 -8.24
C HIS A 18 -2.31 -10.28 -8.78
N HIS A 19 -1.84 -11.18 -9.64
CA HIS A 19 -0.50 -11.11 -10.22
C HIS A 19 -0.34 -9.96 -11.22
N VAL A 20 -1.40 -9.62 -11.97
CA VAL A 20 -1.46 -8.46 -12.87
C VAL A 20 -1.40 -7.16 -12.07
N SER A 21 -2.12 -7.13 -10.95
CA SER A 21 -2.13 -6.06 -9.97
C SER A 21 -0.76 -5.82 -9.33
N VAL A 22 -0.07 -6.88 -8.89
CA VAL A 22 1.33 -6.79 -8.40
C VAL A 22 2.27 -6.25 -9.48
N LYS A 23 2.19 -6.77 -10.71
CA LYS A 23 3.05 -6.33 -11.81
C LYS A 23 2.80 -4.86 -12.18
N SER A 24 1.54 -4.43 -12.20
CA SER A 24 1.17 -3.03 -12.44
C SER A 24 1.74 -2.11 -11.35
N ALA A 25 1.67 -2.53 -10.08
CA ALA A 25 2.24 -1.77 -8.98
C ALA A 25 3.78 -1.68 -9.05
N MET A 26 4.46 -2.70 -9.58
CA MET A 26 5.91 -2.64 -9.84
C MET A 26 6.24 -1.54 -10.87
N GLU A 27 5.46 -1.43 -11.95
CA GLU A 27 5.66 -0.38 -12.96
C GLU A 27 5.38 1.03 -12.40
N VAL A 28 4.33 1.16 -11.56
CA VAL A 28 4.06 2.41 -10.83
C VAL A 28 5.25 2.76 -9.92
N ALA A 29 5.76 1.79 -9.16
CA ALA A 29 6.91 2.00 -8.28
C ALA A 29 8.20 2.31 -9.05
N ALA A 30 8.34 1.86 -10.30
CA ALA A 30 9.47 2.17 -11.17
C ALA A 30 9.36 3.59 -11.77
N SER A 31 8.14 4.05 -12.03
CA SER A 31 7.90 5.30 -12.77
C SER A 31 7.60 6.51 -11.87
N ILE A 32 7.18 6.30 -10.63
CA ILE A 32 6.76 7.39 -9.75
C ILE A 32 7.94 8.32 -9.42
N ASP A 33 7.73 9.62 -9.63
CA ASP A 33 8.68 10.66 -9.27
C ASP A 33 8.76 10.81 -7.74
N THR A 34 9.75 10.17 -7.13
CA THR A 34 9.98 10.21 -5.68
C THR A 34 10.47 11.58 -5.20
N GLN A 35 10.88 12.50 -6.07
CA GLN A 35 11.15 13.89 -5.68
C GLN A 35 9.86 14.70 -5.52
N LYS A 36 8.77 14.27 -6.15
CA LYS A 36 7.44 14.89 -6.03
C LYS A 36 6.52 14.18 -5.03
N TYR A 37 6.58 12.85 -4.94
CA TYR A 37 5.68 12.04 -4.13
C TYR A 37 6.43 11.20 -3.09
N ALA A 38 5.73 10.83 -2.01
CA ALA A 38 6.20 9.89 -0.99
C ALA A 38 5.30 8.64 -1.02
N PRO A 39 5.61 7.64 -1.87
CA PRO A 39 4.78 6.44 -1.98
C PRO A 39 4.84 5.59 -0.71
N ILE A 40 3.70 4.97 -0.39
CA ILE A 40 3.56 3.94 0.65
C ILE A 40 2.88 2.74 -0.01
N TYR A 41 3.55 1.60 -0.07
CA TYR A 41 3.04 0.43 -0.79
C TYR A 41 2.28 -0.50 0.14
N ILE A 42 0.98 -0.64 -0.11
CA ILE A 42 0.08 -1.49 0.65
C ILE A 42 -0.40 -2.62 -0.27
N GLY A 43 0.06 -3.83 0.01
CA GLY A 43 -0.35 -5.01 -0.72
C GLY A 43 -1.44 -5.77 0.02
N ILE A 44 -2.39 -6.31 -0.73
CA ILE A 44 -3.39 -7.26 -0.27
C ILE A 44 -2.99 -8.63 -0.81
N THR A 45 -2.70 -9.58 0.07
CA THR A 45 -2.39 -10.97 -0.31
C THR A 45 -3.61 -11.64 -0.95
N ARG A 46 -3.41 -12.77 -1.64
CA ARG A 46 -4.52 -13.55 -2.21
C ARG A 46 -5.54 -14.04 -1.17
N SER A 47 -5.11 -14.20 0.08
CA SER A 47 -5.97 -14.57 1.21
C SER A 47 -6.60 -13.37 1.92
N GLY A 48 -6.35 -12.14 1.46
CA GLY A 48 -6.97 -10.93 1.98
C GLY A 48 -6.26 -10.31 3.17
N VAL A 49 -5.07 -10.78 3.53
CA VAL A 49 -4.22 -10.09 4.53
C VAL A 49 -3.58 -8.86 3.88
N TRP A 50 -3.72 -7.71 4.53
CA TRP A 50 -3.13 -6.45 4.08
C TRP A 50 -1.81 -6.18 4.80
N LYS A 51 -0.76 -5.86 4.05
CA LYS A 51 0.57 -5.55 4.59
C LYS A 51 1.19 -4.34 3.89
N MET A 52 1.95 -3.56 4.63
CA MET A 52 2.89 -2.60 4.08
C MET A 52 4.19 -3.31 3.72
N CYS A 53 4.71 -3.04 2.53
CA CYS A 53 6.02 -3.49 2.07
C CYS A 53 6.88 -2.28 1.65
N GLU A 54 8.18 -2.49 1.50
CA GLU A 54 9.08 -1.44 1.03
C GLU A 54 8.87 -1.10 -0.44
N ARG A 55 8.56 -2.12 -1.25
CA ARG A 55 8.29 -2.01 -2.69
C ARG A 55 7.51 -3.23 -3.19
N PRO A 56 6.66 -3.09 -4.22
CA PRO A 56 6.05 -4.25 -4.87
C PRO A 56 7.13 -5.09 -5.58
N HIS A 57 7.06 -6.41 -5.42
CA HIS A 57 7.84 -7.41 -6.15
C HIS A 57 7.08 -8.75 -6.12
N PRO A 58 7.46 -9.79 -6.91
CA PRO A 58 6.68 -11.02 -7.00
C PRO A 58 6.47 -11.81 -5.69
N ALA A 59 7.31 -11.60 -4.68
CA ALA A 59 7.28 -12.29 -3.39
C ALA A 59 7.11 -11.30 -2.21
N TRP A 60 6.44 -10.17 -2.45
CA TRP A 60 6.30 -9.07 -1.49
C TRP A 60 5.61 -9.46 -0.17
N ASP A 61 4.94 -10.61 -0.13
CA ASP A 61 4.12 -11.07 0.99
C ASP A 61 4.75 -12.15 1.86
N ASP A 62 6.03 -12.49 1.64
CA ASP A 62 6.84 -13.57 2.24
C ASP A 62 6.96 -13.60 3.78
N GLY A 63 6.32 -12.66 4.48
CA GLY A 63 6.21 -12.64 5.94
C GLY A 63 6.89 -11.47 6.60
N THR A 64 7.61 -10.64 5.85
CA THR A 64 8.39 -9.51 6.39
C THR A 64 7.61 -8.20 6.53
N GLY A 65 6.45 -8.08 5.85
CA GLY A 65 5.63 -6.87 5.85
C GLY A 65 4.79 -6.65 7.12
N ARG A 66 4.73 -5.42 7.61
CA ARG A 66 3.87 -5.03 8.74
C ARG A 66 2.40 -4.99 8.31
N ARG A 67 1.47 -5.45 9.16
CA ARG A 67 0.04 -5.26 8.90
C ARG A 67 -0.31 -3.79 8.64
N ALA A 68 -1.22 -3.57 7.72
CA ALA A 68 -1.68 -2.25 7.36
C ALA A 68 -3.16 -2.30 6.95
N VAL A 69 -3.96 -1.32 7.32
CA VAL A 69 -5.31 -1.15 6.77
C VAL A 69 -5.58 0.31 6.46
N ILE A 70 -6.41 0.60 5.47
CA ILE A 70 -6.99 1.93 5.29
C ILE A 70 -8.07 2.09 6.35
N SER A 71 -7.94 3.11 7.19
CA SER A 71 -8.94 3.42 8.19
C SER A 71 -10.19 4.01 7.52
N PRO A 72 -11.40 3.53 7.86
CA PRO A 72 -12.63 4.19 7.45
C PRO A 72 -12.90 5.48 8.25
N ASP A 73 -12.14 5.71 9.33
CA ASP A 73 -12.29 6.86 10.20
C ASP A 73 -11.59 8.10 9.61
N ARG A 74 -12.37 9.18 9.48
CA ARG A 74 -11.90 10.47 9.00
C ARG A 74 -10.89 11.12 9.93
N GLU A 75 -10.95 10.88 11.24
CA GLU A 75 -9.96 11.42 12.18
C GLU A 75 -8.58 10.81 11.95
N THR A 76 -8.52 9.54 11.56
CA THR A 76 -7.27 8.89 11.17
C THR A 76 -6.72 9.45 9.86
N HIS A 77 -7.61 9.72 8.88
CA HIS A 77 -7.28 10.21 7.53
C HIS A 77 -6.08 9.47 6.90
N GLY A 78 -6.11 8.14 6.94
CA GLY A 78 -5.05 7.32 6.37
C GLY A 78 -5.01 5.89 6.85
N LEU A 79 -3.82 5.44 7.22
CA LEU A 79 -3.53 4.03 7.48
C LEU A 79 -3.39 3.75 8.98
N LEU A 80 -3.77 2.55 9.40
CA LEU A 80 -3.35 1.96 10.67
C LEU A 80 -2.26 0.92 10.36
N LEU A 81 -1.06 1.09 10.91
CA LEU A 81 0.09 0.23 10.67
C LEU A 81 0.54 -0.51 11.94
N GLY A 82 0.69 -1.82 11.86
CA GLY A 82 1.06 -2.68 12.99
C GLY A 82 -0.03 -3.69 13.32
N GLU A 83 0.24 -4.52 14.33
CA GLU A 83 -0.73 -5.50 14.82
C GLU A 83 -1.87 -4.81 15.58
N PRO A 84 -3.05 -5.45 15.68
CA PRO A 84 -4.15 -4.95 16.50
C PRO A 84 -3.69 -4.69 17.94
N GLY A 85 -4.04 -3.51 18.49
CA GLY A 85 -3.63 -3.08 19.84
C GLY A 85 -2.29 -2.34 19.90
N GLU A 86 -1.43 -2.49 18.89
CA GLU A 86 -0.13 -1.78 18.78
C GLU A 86 -0.02 -0.97 17.48
N SER A 87 -1.15 -0.76 16.80
CA SER A 87 -1.19 -0.06 15.52
C SER A 87 -0.97 1.45 15.70
N ARG A 88 -0.18 2.05 14.81
CA ARG A 88 0.00 3.50 14.71
C ARG A 88 -0.76 4.08 13.53
N ALA A 89 -1.36 5.25 13.70
CA ALA A 89 -1.93 6.01 12.60
C ALA A 89 -0.83 6.66 11.74
N VAL A 90 -0.98 6.55 10.42
CA VAL A 90 -0.16 7.26 9.44
C VAL A 90 -1.08 7.98 8.47
N SER A 91 -1.07 9.32 8.51
CA SER A 91 -1.81 10.13 7.55
C SER A 91 -1.25 9.97 6.15
N ILE A 92 -2.15 9.93 5.17
CA ILE A 92 -1.86 9.94 3.74
C ILE A 92 -2.65 11.06 3.07
N ASP A 93 -2.15 11.53 1.93
CA ASP A 93 -2.77 12.62 1.18
C ASP A 93 -3.63 12.08 0.01
N ALA A 94 -3.36 10.85 -0.47
CA ALA A 94 -4.16 10.16 -1.49
C ALA A 94 -3.99 8.63 -1.43
N VAL A 95 -4.95 7.91 -2.02
CA VAL A 95 -4.85 6.47 -2.34
C VAL A 95 -4.91 6.31 -3.84
N PHE A 96 -4.02 5.50 -4.40
CA PHE A 96 -4.04 5.09 -5.81
C PHE A 96 -4.27 3.56 -5.89
N PRO A 97 -5.49 3.13 -6.21
CA PRO A 97 -5.85 1.71 -6.25
C PRO A 97 -5.41 1.07 -7.57
N VAL A 98 -4.28 0.39 -7.53
CA VAL A 98 -3.76 -0.46 -8.62
C VAL A 98 -4.31 -1.86 -8.42
N LEU A 99 -5.64 -2.01 -8.48
CA LEU A 99 -6.34 -3.28 -8.30
C LEU A 99 -7.02 -3.69 -9.60
N HIS A 100 -7.01 -4.98 -9.89
CA HIS A 100 -7.62 -5.61 -11.07
C HIS A 100 -8.52 -6.76 -10.59
N GLY A 101 -9.59 -7.05 -11.34
CA GLY A 101 -10.75 -7.81 -10.88
C GLY A 101 -11.39 -8.63 -11.98
#